data_AF-A0A0V0HN91-F1
#
_entry.id   AF-A0A0V0HN91-F1
#
_cell.length_a   1.000
_cell.length_b   1.000
_cell.length_c   1.000
_cell.angle_alpha   90.00
_cell.angle_beta   90.00
_cell.angle_gamma   90.00
#
_symmetry.space_group_name_H-M   'P 1'
#
loop_
_entity.id
_entity.type
_entity.pdbx_description
1 polymer ?
#
loop_
_entity_poly.entity_id
_entity_poly.type
_entity_poly.pdbx_seq_one_letter_code
_entity_poly.pdbx_strand_id
1 'polypeptide(L)'
;VLLIWHWPLGFIIIILCCWILTTLSWVLTGFDFFFHIFADDTCSALKDFQQNPQNNSLQIILPCANPGTSDKTLEQIGATVHNFITQLNSKLREVQGLGLNDIGENSVGTICDPFSGAPNYSFTPDLCPKDTIPIEELKYVLSRVTCYEGNSSGNCAGEGRFIPQASSVILFAYTKSIQDLIEIFPDLLSLSQCSKVKQAFANILQYQCRPFRRSARILWSSMLSLSILMVLLVLTLIVKAHQETGRSFDTCSITPKKV
;
A
#
# COMPACT_ATOMS: atom_id res chain seq x y z
N VAL A 1 -1.99 31.69 61.09
CA VAL A 1 -1.32 30.36 61.22
C VAL A 1 -1.57 29.46 60.00
N LEU A 2 -2.79 29.38 59.46
CA LEU A 2 -3.08 28.55 58.26
C LEU A 2 -2.49 29.06 56.93
N LEU A 3 -2.21 30.37 56.79
CA LEU A 3 -1.68 30.92 55.53
C LEU A 3 -0.16 30.77 55.33
N ILE A 4 0.59 30.54 56.41
CA ILE A 4 2.07 30.49 56.39
C ILE A 4 2.57 29.08 55.99
N TRP A 5 1.76 28.03 56.21
CA TRP A 5 2.09 26.64 55.82
C TRP A 5 1.83 26.37 54.33
N HIS A 6 0.95 27.14 53.67
CA HIS A 6 0.58 26.87 52.27
C HIS A 6 1.68 27.26 51.26
N TRP A 7 2.58 28.16 51.66
CA TRP A 7 3.64 28.72 50.82
C TRP A 7 4.83 27.76 50.56
N PRO A 8 5.41 27.04 51.54
CA PRO A 8 6.47 26.06 51.28
C PRO A 8 5.99 24.83 50.50
N LEU A 9 4.76 24.38 50.74
CA LEU A 9 4.19 23.21 50.04
C LEU A 9 3.93 23.52 48.56
N GLY A 10 3.40 24.71 48.27
CA GLY A 10 3.19 25.18 46.88
C GLY A 10 4.50 25.31 46.11
N PHE A 11 5.57 25.81 46.76
CA PHE A 11 6.88 25.93 46.13
C PHE A 11 7.51 24.58 45.78
N ILE A 12 7.39 23.59 46.67
CA ILE A 12 7.86 22.21 46.41
C ILE A 12 7.09 21.57 45.25
N ILE A 13 5.77 21.77 45.18
CA ILE A 13 4.93 21.27 44.08
C ILE A 13 5.36 21.91 42.74
N ILE A 14 5.61 23.23 42.72
CA ILE A 14 6.10 23.93 41.52
C ILE A 14 7.44 23.37 41.07
N ILE A 15 8.39 23.14 41.98
CA ILE A 15 9.69 22.56 41.64
C ILE A 15 9.52 21.16 41.03
N LEU A 16 8.70 20.30 41.63
CA LEU A 16 8.41 18.96 41.10
C LEU A 16 7.78 19.04 39.70
N CYS A 17 6.80 19.91 39.49
CA CYS A 17 6.19 20.13 38.18
C CYS A 17 7.20 20.62 37.14
N CYS A 18 8.08 21.55 37.50
CA CYS A 18 9.14 22.04 36.62
C CYS A 18 10.11 20.93 36.21
N TRP A 19 10.50 20.05 37.14
CA TRP A 19 11.35 18.90 36.83
C TRP A 19 10.67 17.90 35.89
N ILE A 20 9.40 17.57 36.13
CA ILE A 20 8.62 16.67 35.27
C ILE A 20 8.46 17.26 33.86
N LEU A 21 8.13 18.56 33.76
CA LEU A 21 8.01 19.24 32.47
C LEU A 21 9.34 19.27 31.73
N THR A 22 10.44 19.48 32.45
CA THR A 22 11.79 19.48 31.87
C THR A 22 12.12 18.10 31.29
N THR A 23 11.98 17.02 32.08
CA THR A 23 12.29 15.65 31.61
C THR A 23 11.41 15.25 30.42
N LEU A 24 10.12 15.56 30.46
CA LEU A 24 9.19 15.31 29.35
C LEU A 24 9.58 16.11 28.10
N SER A 25 10.00 17.36 28.26
CA SER A 25 10.46 18.19 27.13
C SER A 25 11.72 17.63 26.48
N TRP A 26 12.69 17.15 27.27
CA TRP A 26 13.90 16.49 26.75
C TRP A 26 13.57 15.24 25.93
N VAL A 27 12.69 14.38 26.44
CA VAL A 27 12.25 13.17 25.73
C VAL A 27 11.55 13.51 24.42
N LEU A 28 10.57 14.43 24.47
CA LEU A 28 9.83 14.86 23.27
C LEU A 28 10.74 15.52 22.23
N THR A 29 11.73 16.29 22.65
CA THR A 29 12.72 16.91 21.75
C THR A 29 13.58 15.84 21.07
N GLY A 30 13.99 14.80 21.80
CA GLY A 30 14.72 13.66 21.22
C GLY A 30 13.91 12.92 20.16
N PHE A 31 12.63 12.63 20.45
CA PHE A 31 11.72 12.02 19.49
C PHE A 31 11.51 12.91 18.25
N ASP A 32 11.23 14.19 18.43
CA ASP A 32 11.03 15.12 17.32
C ASP A 32 12.27 15.22 16.43
N PHE A 33 13.46 15.32 17.01
CA PHE A 33 14.71 15.35 16.25
C PHE A 33 14.90 14.10 15.39
N PHE A 34 14.71 12.91 15.98
CA PHE A 34 14.80 11.64 15.25
C PHE A 34 13.82 11.59 14.09
N PHE A 35 12.55 11.91 14.36
CA PHE A 35 11.50 11.86 13.34
C PHE A 35 11.70 12.91 12.25
N HIS A 36 12.22 14.10 12.59
CA HIS A 36 12.56 15.13 11.62
C HIS A 36 13.63 14.65 10.64
N ILE A 37 14.74 14.12 11.14
CA ILE A 37 15.82 13.58 10.29
C ILE A 37 15.31 12.43 9.43
N PHE A 38 14.66 11.44 10.06
CA PHE A 38 14.13 10.27 9.36
C PHE A 38 13.16 10.65 8.23
N ALA A 39 12.22 11.57 8.51
CA ALA A 39 11.28 12.02 7.51
C ALA A 39 11.96 12.83 6.40
N ASP A 40 12.92 13.71 6.71
CA ASP A 40 13.61 14.50 5.70
C ASP A 40 14.42 13.61 4.75
N ASP A 41 15.14 12.62 5.28
CA ASP A 41 15.88 11.62 4.49
C ASP A 41 14.93 10.79 3.62
N THR A 42 13.87 10.24 4.22
CA THR A 42 12.89 9.40 3.50
C THR A 42 12.17 10.19 2.41
N CYS A 43 11.71 11.40 2.72
CA CYS A 43 10.98 12.24 1.79
C CYS A 43 11.87 12.77 0.66
N SER A 44 13.16 13.04 0.94
CA SER A 44 14.13 13.41 -0.09
C SER A 44 14.37 12.23 -1.03
N ALA A 45 14.60 11.04 -0.50
CA ALA A 45 14.81 9.84 -1.31
C ALA A 45 13.59 9.49 -2.18
N LEU A 46 12.37 9.62 -1.64
CA LEU A 46 11.12 9.43 -2.40
C LEU A 46 10.95 10.49 -3.50
N LYS A 47 11.33 11.74 -3.23
CA LYS A 47 11.27 12.82 -4.21
C LYS A 47 12.28 12.61 -5.35
N ASP A 48 13.48 12.18 -5.03
CA ASP A 48 14.52 11.86 -6.02
C ASP A 48 14.08 10.71 -6.92
N PHE A 49 13.44 9.68 -6.35
CA PHE A 49 12.83 8.60 -7.13
C PHE A 49 11.78 9.11 -8.13
N GLN A 50 10.93 10.06 -7.72
CA GLN A 50 9.92 10.61 -8.63
C GLN A 50 10.52 11.36 -9.82
N GLN A 51 11.64 12.04 -9.61
CA GLN A 51 12.33 12.81 -10.64
C GLN A 51 13.11 11.91 -11.58
N ASN A 52 13.83 10.92 -11.05
CA ASN A 52 14.66 10.03 -11.84
C ASN A 52 14.56 8.57 -11.36
N PRO A 53 13.50 7.83 -11.76
CA PRO A 53 13.23 6.48 -11.25
C PRO A 53 14.31 5.44 -11.60
N GLN A 54 15.14 5.71 -12.62
CA GLN A 54 16.14 4.79 -13.15
C GLN A 54 17.58 5.04 -12.66
N ASN A 55 17.82 6.12 -11.93
CA ASN A 55 19.15 6.43 -11.40
C ASN A 55 19.01 7.03 -10.00
N ASN A 56 18.53 6.21 -9.07
CA ASN A 56 18.36 6.57 -7.67
C ASN A 56 18.64 5.36 -6.77
N SER A 57 18.83 5.62 -5.48
CA SER A 57 19.10 4.62 -4.45
C SER A 57 17.94 3.66 -4.16
N LEU A 58 16.71 4.01 -4.55
CA LEU A 58 15.50 3.20 -4.35
C LEU A 58 15.25 2.18 -5.48
N GLN A 59 15.92 2.32 -6.63
CA GLN A 59 15.74 1.44 -7.80
C GLN A 59 16.02 -0.02 -7.47
N ILE A 60 17.01 -0.30 -6.62
CA ILE A 60 17.43 -1.68 -6.27
C ILE A 60 16.39 -2.38 -5.39
N ILE A 61 15.61 -1.61 -4.61
CA ILE A 61 14.65 -2.15 -3.65
C ILE A 61 13.26 -2.31 -4.28
N LEU A 62 12.98 -1.54 -5.33
CA LEU A 62 11.66 -1.50 -5.95
C LEU A 62 11.59 -2.47 -7.14
N PRO A 63 10.49 -3.21 -7.29
CA PRO A 63 10.26 -4.11 -8.43
C PRO A 63 9.88 -3.33 -9.70
N CYS A 64 10.53 -2.20 -9.96
CA CYS A 64 10.37 -1.44 -11.20
C CYS A 64 11.38 -1.97 -12.21
N ALA A 65 10.87 -2.61 -13.25
CA ALA A 65 11.71 -3.28 -14.23
C ALA A 65 12.15 -2.31 -15.35
N ASN A 66 13.22 -2.66 -16.07
CA ASN A 66 13.75 -1.82 -17.13
C ASN A 66 12.82 -1.85 -18.35
N PRO A 67 12.38 -0.70 -18.88
CA PRO A 67 11.33 -0.64 -19.91
C PRO A 67 11.67 -1.52 -21.13
N GLY A 68 12.90 -1.46 -21.64
CA GLY A 68 13.29 -2.23 -22.83
C GLY A 68 13.32 -3.76 -22.64
N THR A 69 13.61 -4.27 -21.45
CA THR A 69 13.60 -5.72 -21.18
C THR A 69 12.19 -6.19 -20.85
N SER A 70 11.47 -5.40 -20.06
CA SER A 70 10.14 -5.73 -19.57
C SER A 70 9.08 -5.68 -20.65
N ASP A 71 9.17 -4.75 -21.61
CA ASP A 71 8.25 -4.69 -22.74
C ASP A 71 8.34 -5.98 -23.56
N LYS A 72 9.55 -6.48 -23.83
CA LYS A 72 9.74 -7.76 -24.53
C LYS A 72 9.21 -8.95 -23.76
N THR A 73 9.43 -8.99 -22.43
CA THR A 73 8.90 -10.08 -21.60
C THR A 73 7.38 -10.06 -21.56
N LEU A 74 6.76 -8.88 -21.41
CA LEU A 74 5.30 -8.73 -21.43
C LEU A 74 4.71 -9.09 -22.80
N GLU A 75 5.36 -8.69 -23.89
CA GLU A 75 4.98 -9.06 -25.25
C GLU A 75 5.06 -10.58 -25.45
N GLN A 76 6.13 -11.23 -24.96
CA GLN A 76 6.28 -12.69 -25.03
C GLN A 76 5.23 -13.43 -24.19
N ILE A 77 4.87 -12.90 -23.02
CA ILE A 77 3.79 -13.43 -22.20
C ILE A 77 2.45 -13.30 -22.96
N GLY A 78 2.16 -12.12 -23.49
CA GLY A 78 0.94 -11.87 -24.28
C GLY A 78 0.86 -12.78 -25.50
N ALA A 79 1.96 -12.95 -26.24
CA ALA A 79 2.05 -13.87 -27.37
C ALA A 79 1.79 -15.33 -26.96
N THR A 80 2.30 -15.76 -25.81
CA THR A 80 2.10 -17.12 -25.30
C THR A 80 0.63 -17.37 -24.97
N VAL A 81 -0.03 -16.43 -24.28
CA VAL A 81 -1.44 -16.55 -23.93
C VAL A 81 -2.32 -16.50 -25.19
N HIS A 82 -2.07 -15.54 -26.08
CA HIS A 82 -2.79 -15.40 -27.36
C HIS A 82 -2.73 -16.69 -28.20
N ASN A 83 -1.52 -17.27 -28.31
CA ASN A 83 -1.32 -18.50 -29.09
C ASN A 83 -1.99 -19.71 -28.41
N PHE A 84 -1.95 -19.79 -27.07
CA PHE A 84 -2.66 -20.82 -26.32
C PHE A 84 -4.18 -20.74 -26.55
N ILE A 85 -4.79 -19.56 -26.40
CA ILE A 85 -6.23 -19.36 -26.60
C ILE A 85 -6.63 -19.64 -28.05
N THR A 86 -5.81 -19.22 -29.02
CA THR A 86 -6.02 -19.50 -30.45
C THR A 86 -6.00 -21.00 -30.74
N GLN A 87 -5.02 -21.74 -30.22
CA GLN A 87 -4.94 -23.19 -30.38
C GLN A 87 -6.12 -23.88 -29.72
N LEU A 88 -6.49 -23.46 -28.52
CA LEU A 88 -7.62 -24.01 -27.78
C LEU A 88 -8.95 -23.79 -28.51
N ASN A 89 -9.19 -22.59 -29.04
CA ASN A 89 -10.35 -22.28 -29.87
C ASN A 89 -10.39 -23.13 -31.16
N SER A 90 -9.23 -23.40 -31.78
CA SER A 90 -9.15 -24.28 -32.95
C SER A 90 -9.55 -25.72 -32.61
N LYS A 91 -9.12 -26.24 -31.45
CA LYS A 91 -9.43 -27.60 -31.01
C LYS A 91 -10.87 -27.75 -30.52
N LEU A 92 -11.43 -26.72 -29.91
CA LEU A 92 -12.86 -26.71 -29.57
C LEU A 92 -13.74 -26.79 -30.81
N ARG A 93 -13.38 -26.11 -31.91
CA ARG A 93 -14.09 -26.22 -33.19
C ARG A 93 -14.01 -27.62 -33.79
N GLU A 94 -12.86 -28.28 -33.65
CA GLU A 94 -12.67 -29.67 -34.10
C GLU A 94 -13.56 -30.64 -33.30
N VAL A 95 -13.57 -30.52 -31.96
CA VAL A 95 -14.42 -31.34 -31.09
C VAL A 95 -15.91 -31.03 -31.29
N GLN A 96 -16.24 -29.77 -31.62
CA GLN A 96 -17.61 -29.40 -32.00
C GLN A 96 -18.12 -30.20 -33.21
N GLY A 97 -17.31 -30.26 -34.26
CA GLY A 97 -17.63 -30.99 -35.49
C GLY A 97 -17.77 -32.50 -35.31
N LEU A 98 -17.25 -33.07 -34.22
CA LEU A 98 -17.24 -34.50 -33.95
C LEU A 98 -18.43 -35.02 -33.12
N GLY A 99 -19.34 -34.14 -32.65
CA GLY A 99 -20.56 -34.61 -31.97
C GLY A 99 -21.23 -33.68 -30.96
N LEU A 100 -20.77 -32.45 -30.76
CA LEU A 100 -21.47 -31.48 -29.90
C LEU A 100 -22.67 -30.81 -30.57
N ASN A 101 -22.79 -30.91 -31.90
CA ASN A 101 -23.93 -30.34 -32.63
C ASN A 101 -25.25 -31.06 -32.32
N ASP A 102 -25.18 -32.31 -31.80
CA ASP A 102 -26.35 -33.14 -31.47
C ASP A 102 -26.81 -32.98 -30.01
N ILE A 103 -26.03 -32.27 -29.18
CA ILE A 103 -26.42 -31.87 -27.82
C ILE A 103 -27.06 -30.49 -27.95
N GLY A 104 -28.38 -30.49 -28.11
CA GLY A 104 -29.21 -29.34 -28.46
C GLY A 104 -28.79 -27.98 -27.86
N GLU A 105 -28.82 -26.99 -28.75
CA GLU A 105 -28.65 -25.55 -28.56
C GLU A 105 -27.26 -25.04 -28.12
N ASN A 106 -26.70 -24.25 -29.06
CA ASN A 106 -25.55 -23.37 -28.96
C ASN A 106 -24.20 -24.06 -29.24
N SER A 107 -23.66 -23.77 -30.43
CA SER A 107 -22.23 -23.89 -30.71
C SER A 107 -21.44 -23.37 -29.50
N VAL A 108 -20.72 -24.23 -28.78
CA VAL A 108 -19.62 -23.85 -27.86
C VAL A 108 -18.99 -22.54 -28.35
N GLY A 109 -19.24 -21.46 -27.61
CA GLY A 109 -18.77 -20.12 -27.94
C GLY A 109 -17.25 -20.08 -28.04
N THR A 110 -16.73 -19.11 -28.77
CA THR A 110 -15.27 -18.89 -28.83
C THR A 110 -14.80 -18.38 -27.47
N ILE A 111 -13.68 -18.91 -26.97
CA ILE A 111 -13.05 -18.43 -25.74
C ILE A 111 -12.52 -17.02 -25.99
N CYS A 112 -12.81 -16.13 -25.04
CA CYS A 112 -12.31 -14.76 -25.01
C CYS A 112 -10.77 -14.73 -24.98
N ASP A 113 -10.19 -13.97 -25.89
CA ASP A 113 -8.77 -13.62 -25.90
C ASP A 113 -8.61 -12.12 -25.57
N PRO A 114 -8.05 -11.77 -24.39
CA PRO A 114 -7.84 -10.38 -24.01
C PRO A 114 -6.59 -9.76 -24.63
N PHE A 115 -5.81 -10.50 -25.42
CA PHE A 115 -4.60 -10.01 -26.09
C PHE A 115 -4.83 -9.76 -27.58
N SER A 116 -4.24 -8.68 -28.11
CA SER A 116 -4.24 -8.43 -29.55
C SER A 116 -3.37 -9.44 -30.30
N GLY A 117 -3.58 -9.57 -31.60
CA GLY A 117 -2.67 -10.32 -32.46
C GLY A 117 -1.28 -9.68 -32.60
N ALA A 118 -0.40 -10.39 -33.31
CA ALA A 118 0.92 -9.91 -33.69
C ALA A 118 0.84 -8.54 -34.41
N PRO A 119 1.85 -7.67 -34.26
CA PRO A 119 3.13 -7.92 -33.57
C PRO A 119 3.14 -7.56 -32.07
N ASN A 120 2.25 -6.69 -31.60
CA ASN A 120 2.44 -6.03 -30.29
C ASN A 120 1.81 -6.77 -29.10
N TYR A 121 0.91 -7.73 -29.33
CA TYR A 121 0.22 -8.51 -28.28
C TYR A 121 -0.26 -7.68 -27.07
N SER A 122 -0.84 -6.51 -27.33
CA SER A 122 -1.29 -5.59 -26.29
C SER A 122 -2.48 -6.16 -25.54
N PHE A 123 -2.47 -6.01 -24.22
CA PHE A 123 -3.57 -6.43 -23.36
C PHE A 123 -4.71 -5.42 -23.39
N THR A 124 -5.89 -5.85 -23.83
CA THR A 124 -7.12 -5.05 -23.93
C THR A 124 -8.32 -5.93 -23.59
N PRO A 125 -8.82 -5.89 -22.35
CA PRO A 125 -9.92 -6.76 -21.91
C PRO A 125 -11.24 -6.47 -22.65
N ASP A 126 -11.38 -5.29 -23.22
CA ASP A 126 -12.56 -4.87 -24.00
C ASP A 126 -12.66 -5.54 -25.38
N LEU A 127 -11.63 -6.29 -25.82
CA LEU A 127 -11.66 -7.03 -27.08
C LEU A 127 -12.67 -8.19 -27.07
N CYS A 128 -13.10 -8.65 -25.90
CA CYS A 128 -13.97 -9.82 -25.79
C CYS A 128 -15.46 -9.45 -25.92
N PRO A 129 -16.15 -9.90 -26.99
CA PRO A 129 -17.59 -9.74 -27.12
C PRO A 129 -18.34 -10.42 -25.98
N LYS A 130 -19.52 -9.91 -25.62
CA LYS A 130 -20.37 -10.47 -24.55
C LYS A 130 -20.80 -11.92 -24.79
N ASP A 131 -20.73 -12.40 -26.04
CA ASP A 131 -21.09 -13.76 -26.44
C ASP A 131 -19.90 -14.75 -26.38
N THR A 132 -18.76 -14.34 -25.83
CA THR A 132 -17.57 -15.20 -25.67
C THR A 132 -17.49 -15.83 -24.28
N ILE A 133 -16.97 -17.05 -24.24
CA ILE A 133 -16.86 -17.81 -23.00
C ILE A 133 -15.59 -17.36 -22.27
N PRO A 134 -15.67 -16.95 -21.00
CA PRO A 134 -14.47 -16.68 -20.21
C PRO A 134 -13.69 -17.98 -20.02
N ILE A 135 -12.35 -17.90 -20.04
CA ILE A 135 -11.48 -19.08 -19.93
C ILE A 135 -11.77 -19.94 -18.68
N GLU A 136 -12.31 -19.33 -17.62
CA GLU A 136 -12.74 -20.03 -16.41
C GLU A 136 -13.89 -21.03 -16.65
N GLU A 137 -14.82 -20.68 -17.54
CA GLU A 137 -16.01 -21.50 -17.81
C GLU A 137 -15.68 -22.71 -18.69
N LEU A 138 -14.49 -22.74 -19.29
CA LEU A 138 -14.01 -23.87 -20.07
C LEU A 138 -14.05 -25.18 -19.27
N LYS A 139 -13.80 -25.14 -17.96
CA LYS A 139 -13.86 -26.33 -17.10
C LYS A 139 -15.24 -27.01 -17.14
N TYR A 140 -16.31 -26.21 -17.26
CA TYR A 140 -17.69 -26.70 -17.32
C TYR A 140 -18.06 -27.22 -18.71
N VAL A 141 -17.49 -26.63 -19.76
CA VAL A 141 -17.66 -27.12 -21.14
C VAL A 141 -16.93 -28.45 -21.30
N LEU A 142 -15.68 -28.53 -20.82
CA LEU A 142 -14.83 -29.69 -20.96
C LEU A 142 -15.33 -30.90 -20.16
N SER A 143 -15.91 -30.68 -18.97
CA SER A 143 -16.47 -31.77 -18.15
C SER A 143 -17.65 -32.48 -18.81
N ARG A 144 -18.38 -31.81 -19.72
CA ARG A 144 -19.48 -32.43 -20.50
C ARG A 144 -18.99 -33.44 -21.54
N VAL A 145 -17.82 -33.20 -22.11
CA VAL A 145 -17.21 -34.04 -23.18
C VAL A 145 -16.12 -34.99 -22.66
N THR A 146 -15.87 -34.98 -21.36
CA THR A 146 -14.92 -35.88 -20.69
C THR A 146 -15.57 -37.21 -20.35
N CYS A 147 -14.85 -38.30 -20.61
CA CYS A 147 -15.18 -39.67 -20.23
C CYS A 147 -14.56 -39.96 -18.85
N TYR A 148 -15.42 -40.15 -17.83
CA TYR A 148 -15.02 -40.52 -16.48
C TYR A 148 -15.26 -42.02 -16.26
N GLU A 149 -14.24 -42.74 -15.79
CA GLU A 149 -14.31 -44.20 -15.60
C GLU A 149 -15.43 -44.65 -14.64
N GLY A 150 -15.84 -43.78 -13.70
CA GLY A 150 -16.85 -44.11 -12.69
C GLY A 150 -18.30 -43.87 -13.11
N ASN A 151 -18.56 -43.25 -14.28
CA ASN A 151 -19.91 -42.83 -14.68
C ASN A 151 -20.39 -43.48 -15.99
N SER A 152 -19.60 -44.35 -16.61
CA SER A 152 -19.93 -44.99 -17.89
C SER A 152 -20.27 -46.47 -17.70
N SER A 153 -21.57 -46.79 -17.79
CA SER A 153 -22.06 -48.17 -17.94
C SER A 153 -21.91 -48.67 -19.40
N GLY A 154 -21.21 -47.93 -20.26
CA GLY A 154 -21.16 -48.17 -21.71
C GLY A 154 -20.05 -47.38 -22.43
N ASN A 155 -19.94 -47.63 -23.73
CA ASN A 155 -18.91 -47.08 -24.62
C ASN A 155 -19.01 -45.54 -24.69
N CYS A 156 -18.06 -44.81 -24.08
CA CYS A 156 -18.04 -43.33 -24.00
C CYS A 156 -18.21 -42.63 -25.37
N ALA A 157 -17.76 -43.27 -26.45
CA ALA A 157 -17.95 -42.79 -27.82
C ALA A 157 -19.43 -42.65 -28.22
N GLY A 158 -20.32 -43.50 -27.68
CA GLY A 158 -21.76 -43.43 -27.94
C GLY A 158 -22.47 -42.31 -27.18
N GLU A 159 -21.86 -41.75 -26.14
CA GLU A 159 -22.39 -40.62 -25.35
C GLU A 159 -21.82 -39.26 -25.81
N GLY A 160 -21.04 -39.22 -26.91
CA GLY A 160 -20.37 -38.00 -27.36
C GLY A 160 -19.22 -37.55 -26.44
N ARG A 161 -18.70 -38.45 -25.59
CA ARG A 161 -17.57 -38.18 -24.68
C ARG A 161 -16.28 -38.72 -25.28
N PHE A 162 -15.43 -37.82 -25.77
CA PHE A 162 -14.21 -38.19 -26.50
C PHE A 162 -12.92 -37.93 -25.73
N ILE A 163 -12.97 -37.14 -24.65
CA ILE A 163 -11.77 -36.70 -23.93
C ILE A 163 -11.50 -37.64 -22.73
N PRO A 164 -10.31 -38.27 -22.65
CA PRO A 164 -9.94 -39.06 -21.49
C PRO A 164 -9.82 -38.21 -20.21
N GLN A 165 -10.21 -38.77 -19.06
CA GLN A 165 -10.10 -38.09 -17.77
C GLN A 165 -8.69 -37.56 -17.50
N ALA A 166 -7.64 -38.34 -17.78
CA ALA A 166 -6.25 -37.91 -17.59
C ALA A 166 -5.90 -36.62 -18.38
N SER A 167 -6.39 -36.49 -19.61
CA SER A 167 -6.18 -35.29 -20.44
C SER A 167 -6.97 -34.08 -19.92
N SER A 168 -8.18 -34.31 -19.42
CA SER A 168 -9.03 -33.24 -18.86
C SER A 168 -8.41 -32.56 -17.63
N VAL A 169 -7.77 -33.33 -16.74
CA VAL A 169 -7.10 -32.82 -15.54
C VAL A 169 -5.92 -31.92 -15.90
N ILE A 170 -5.11 -32.35 -16.89
CA ILE A 170 -3.99 -31.57 -17.39
C ILE A 170 -4.49 -30.26 -18.01
N LEU A 171 -5.50 -30.32 -18.90
CA LEU A 171 -6.05 -29.14 -19.54
C LEU A 171 -6.65 -28.15 -18.53
N PHE A 172 -7.31 -28.65 -17.48
CA PHE A 172 -7.80 -27.81 -16.38
C PHE A 172 -6.67 -27.06 -15.67
N ALA A 173 -5.55 -27.74 -15.35
CA ALA A 173 -4.41 -27.12 -14.70
C ALA A 173 -3.76 -26.01 -15.57
N TYR A 174 -3.64 -26.24 -16.88
CA TYR A 174 -3.14 -25.23 -17.81
C TYR A 174 -4.09 -24.04 -17.92
N THR A 175 -5.38 -24.30 -18.08
CA THR A 175 -6.42 -23.27 -18.18
C THR A 175 -6.44 -22.39 -16.94
N LYS A 176 -6.35 -23.00 -15.75
CA LYS A 176 -6.27 -22.27 -14.48
C LYS A 176 -5.02 -21.41 -14.40
N SER A 177 -3.86 -21.95 -14.79
CA SER A 177 -2.60 -21.18 -14.83
C SER A 177 -2.68 -19.98 -15.77
N ILE A 178 -3.29 -20.13 -16.95
CA ILE A 178 -3.46 -19.03 -17.91
C ILE A 178 -4.46 -18.00 -17.38
N GLN A 179 -5.54 -18.44 -16.71
CA GLN A 179 -6.46 -17.52 -16.04
C GLN A 179 -5.75 -16.67 -14.99
N ASP A 180 -4.99 -17.31 -14.10
CA ASP A 180 -4.24 -16.60 -13.06
C ASP A 180 -3.24 -15.61 -13.68
N LEU A 181 -2.59 -16.00 -14.79
CA LEU A 181 -1.69 -15.13 -15.53
C LEU A 181 -2.40 -13.91 -16.15
N ILE A 182 -3.59 -14.09 -16.73
CA ILE A 182 -4.42 -13.00 -17.27
C ILE A 182 -4.83 -12.04 -16.15
N GLU A 183 -5.20 -12.56 -14.98
CA GLU A 183 -5.65 -11.77 -13.83
C GLU A 183 -4.53 -10.89 -13.28
N ILE A 184 -3.29 -11.39 -13.18
CA ILE A 184 -2.13 -10.62 -12.70
C ILE A 184 -1.49 -9.74 -13.77
N PHE A 185 -1.80 -9.93 -15.06
CA PHE A 185 -1.14 -9.22 -16.16
C PHE A 185 -1.23 -7.69 -16.05
N PRO A 186 -2.37 -7.06 -15.70
CA PRO A 186 -2.45 -5.61 -15.50
C PRO A 186 -1.49 -5.10 -14.42
N ASP A 187 -1.30 -5.87 -13.35
CA ASP A 187 -0.36 -5.52 -12.29
C ASP A 187 1.08 -5.63 -12.78
N LEU A 188 1.43 -6.68 -13.53
CA LEU A 188 2.74 -6.81 -14.18
C LEU A 188 3.04 -5.64 -15.13
N LEU A 189 2.05 -5.22 -15.93
CA LEU A 189 2.17 -4.06 -16.81
C LEU A 189 2.44 -2.78 -16.00
N SER A 190 1.72 -2.61 -14.90
CA SER A 190 1.86 -1.43 -14.04
C SER A 190 3.18 -1.37 -13.26
N LEU A 191 3.74 -2.54 -12.90
CA LEU A 191 5.04 -2.69 -12.26
C LEU A 191 6.19 -2.44 -13.27
N SER A 192 6.06 -2.97 -14.48
CA SER A 192 6.98 -2.70 -15.60
C SER A 192 7.10 -1.20 -15.88
N GLN A 193 5.94 -0.52 -15.99
CA GLN A 193 5.90 0.93 -16.22
C GLN A 193 6.17 1.76 -14.95
N CYS A 194 6.33 1.10 -13.80
CA CYS A 194 6.55 1.71 -12.48
C CYS A 194 5.46 2.75 -12.09
N SER A 195 4.28 2.69 -12.71
CA SER A 195 3.25 3.72 -12.61
C SER A 195 2.56 3.71 -11.24
N LYS A 196 2.19 2.52 -10.75
CA LYS A 196 1.58 2.34 -9.42
C LYS A 196 2.51 2.78 -8.29
N VAL A 197 3.78 2.40 -8.38
CA VAL A 197 4.81 2.77 -7.40
C VAL A 197 5.02 4.28 -7.41
N LYS A 198 5.17 4.88 -8.59
CA LYS A 198 5.31 6.34 -8.73
C LYS A 198 4.12 7.10 -8.16
N GLN A 199 2.90 6.60 -8.40
CA GLN A 199 1.67 7.19 -7.86
C GLN A 199 1.58 7.05 -6.34
N ALA A 200 1.91 5.87 -5.78
CA ALA A 200 1.93 5.65 -4.35
C ALA A 200 2.91 6.62 -3.66
N PHE A 201 4.11 6.80 -4.23
CA PHE A 201 5.09 7.74 -3.69
C PHE A 201 4.68 9.20 -3.85
N ALA A 202 3.99 9.55 -4.94
CA ALA A 202 3.38 10.87 -5.09
C ALA A 202 2.44 11.19 -3.93
N ASN A 203 1.58 10.22 -3.61
CA ASN A 203 0.64 10.33 -2.52
C ASN A 203 1.35 10.45 -1.17
N ILE A 204 2.40 9.66 -0.91
CA ILE A 204 3.17 9.76 0.35
C ILE A 204 3.85 11.13 0.47
N LEU A 205 4.47 11.63 -0.60
CA LEU A 205 5.08 12.95 -0.63
C LEU A 205 4.07 14.07 -0.35
N GLN A 206 2.87 13.96 -0.90
CA GLN A 206 1.83 14.98 -0.73
C GLN A 206 1.16 14.91 0.64
N TYR A 207 0.78 13.71 1.09
CA TYR A 207 -0.09 13.51 2.26
C TYR A 207 0.64 13.17 3.55
N GLN A 208 1.91 12.73 3.51
CA GLN A 208 2.68 12.41 4.71
C GLN A 208 3.82 13.39 4.93
N CYS A 209 4.69 13.55 3.92
CA CYS A 209 5.89 14.40 4.05
C CYS A 209 5.57 15.89 4.30
N ARG A 210 4.61 16.45 3.55
CA ARG A 210 4.23 17.86 3.67
C ARG A 210 3.56 18.22 5.00
N PRO A 211 2.54 17.49 5.49
CA PRO A 211 1.95 17.79 6.79
C PRO A 211 2.91 17.48 7.94
N PHE A 212 3.72 16.42 7.83
CA PHE A 212 4.73 16.11 8.85
C PHE A 212 5.71 17.28 9.06
N ARG A 213 6.27 17.84 7.99
CA ARG A 213 7.15 19.02 8.05
C ARG A 213 6.45 20.25 8.65
N ARG A 214 5.15 20.40 8.40
CA ARG A 214 4.35 21.48 8.98
C ARG A 214 4.13 21.27 10.48
N SER A 215 3.77 20.06 10.88
CA SER A 215 3.57 19.68 12.29
C SER A 215 4.85 19.82 13.10
N ALA A 216 5.99 19.37 12.58
CA ALA A 216 7.30 19.57 13.21
C ALA A 216 7.58 21.07 13.44
N ARG A 217 7.35 21.91 12.43
CA ARG A 217 7.52 23.38 12.57
C ARG A 217 6.61 23.98 13.65
N ILE A 218 5.37 23.50 13.76
CA ILE A 218 4.44 23.95 14.81
C ILE A 218 4.95 23.51 16.19
N LEU A 219 5.42 22.26 16.33
CA LEU A 219 5.96 21.78 17.60
C LEU A 219 7.17 22.61 18.04
N TRP A 220 8.09 22.91 17.13
CA TRP A 220 9.23 23.79 17.39
C TRP A 220 8.78 25.18 17.86
N SER A 221 7.76 25.76 17.21
CA SER A 221 7.21 27.05 17.65
C SER A 221 6.59 26.99 19.05
N SER A 222 5.89 25.90 19.37
CA SER A 222 5.30 25.68 20.70
C SER A 222 6.38 25.50 21.78
N MET A 223 7.44 24.76 21.48
CA MET A 223 8.59 24.58 22.38
C MET A 223 9.27 25.92 22.67
N LEU A 224 9.48 26.75 21.64
CA LEU A 224 10.05 28.08 21.80
C LEU A 224 9.16 28.99 22.66
N SER A 225 7.85 28.94 22.45
CA SER A 225 6.88 29.68 23.26
C SER A 225 6.88 29.23 24.73
N LEU A 226 6.93 27.92 24.98
CA LEU A 226 6.95 27.36 26.33
C LEU A 226 8.23 27.76 27.08
N SER A 227 9.38 27.74 26.39
CA SER A 227 10.66 28.19 26.94
C SER A 227 10.61 29.64 27.42
N ILE A 228 10.08 30.55 26.59
CA ILE A 228 9.94 31.98 26.95
C ILE A 228 9.01 32.15 28.17
N LEU A 229 7.88 31.44 28.19
CA LEU A 229 6.93 31.51 29.30
C LEU A 229 7.56 31.06 30.62
N MET A 230 8.33 29.97 30.59
CA MET A 230 9.04 29.46 31.77
C MET A 230 10.05 30.48 32.32
N VAL A 231 10.80 31.16 31.46
CA VAL A 231 11.74 32.22 31.87
C VAL A 231 10.99 33.37 32.55
N LEU A 232 9.87 33.83 31.97
CA LEU A 232 9.05 34.89 32.56
C LEU A 232 8.48 34.48 33.92
N LEU A 233 7.99 33.24 34.06
CA LEU A 233 7.50 32.71 35.33
C LEU A 233 8.60 32.72 36.40
N VAL A 234 9.80 32.24 36.08
CA VAL A 234 10.93 32.24 37.02
C VAL A 234 11.30 33.67 37.43
N LEU A 235 11.37 34.62 36.49
CA LEU A 235 11.66 36.02 36.81
C LEU A 235 10.61 36.63 37.75
N THR A 236 9.31 36.40 37.49
CA THR A 236 8.24 36.90 38.36
C THR A 236 8.29 36.30 39.77
N LEU A 237 8.65 35.01 39.89
CA LEU A 237 8.83 34.35 41.19
C LEU A 237 10.03 34.91 41.96
N ILE A 238 11.16 35.19 41.28
CA ILE A 238 12.34 35.81 41.91
C ILE A 238 12.01 37.20 42.43
N VAL A 239 11.34 38.04 41.63
CA VAL A 239 10.93 39.38 42.04
C VAL A 239 10.00 39.32 43.26
N LYS A 240 9.02 38.42 43.25
CA LYS A 240 8.10 38.23 44.37
C LYS A 240 8.82 37.77 45.64
N ALA A 241 9.70 36.78 45.54
CA ALA A 241 10.49 36.28 46.67
C ALA A 241 11.38 37.38 47.27
N HIS A 242 12.02 38.20 46.43
CA HIS A 242 12.82 39.34 46.89
C HIS A 242 11.95 40.39 47.61
N GLN A 243 10.76 40.67 47.08
CA GLN A 243 9.81 41.62 47.66
C GLN A 243 9.24 41.15 49.01
N GLU A 244 9.05 39.85 49.20
CA GLU A 244 8.65 39.24 50.47
C GLU A 244 9.82 39.19 51.47
N THR A 245 11.06 38.99 51.01
CA THR A 245 12.26 39.05 51.88
C THR A 245 12.53 40.47 52.40
N GLY A 246 12.17 41.51 51.64
CA GLY A 246 12.25 42.91 52.05
C GLY A 246 11.16 43.36 53.04
N ARG A 247 10.19 42.51 53.36
CA ARG A 247 9.16 42.74 54.40
C ARG A 247 9.37 41.76 55.54
N SER A 248 10.29 42.08 56.47
CA SER A 248 10.28 41.44 57.78
C SER A 248 8.96 41.76 58.48
N PHE A 249 8.15 40.74 58.77
CA PHE A 249 7.06 40.84 59.73
C PHE A 249 7.59 40.33 61.07
N ASP A 250 7.91 41.24 61.98
CA ASP A 250 8.11 40.87 63.39
C ASP A 250 6.80 40.29 63.93
N THR A 251 6.90 39.16 64.61
CA THR A 251 5.80 38.34 65.16
C THR A 251 4.89 39.08 66.17
N CYS A 252 5.05 40.38 66.38
CA CYS A 252 4.22 41.21 67.28
C CYS A 252 4.12 42.70 66.89
N SER A 253 3.91 43.05 65.61
CA SER A 253 3.58 44.44 65.25
C SER A 253 2.62 44.54 64.06
N ILE A 254 1.52 45.25 64.25
CA ILE A 254 0.40 45.43 63.29
C ILE A 254 0.69 46.53 62.24
N THR A 255 1.86 47.17 62.26
CA THR A 255 2.22 48.18 61.25
C THR A 255 3.56 47.89 60.58
N PRO A 256 3.60 47.70 59.25
CA PRO A 256 4.85 47.55 58.52
C PRO A 256 5.57 48.91 58.44
N LYS A 257 6.83 48.97 58.88
CA LYS A 257 7.73 50.08 58.55
C LYS A 257 8.52 49.73 57.29
N LYS A 258 8.63 50.69 56.37
CA LYS A 258 9.69 50.65 55.36
C LYS A 258 11.03 50.83 56.08
N VAL A 259 12.02 50.04 55.67
CA VAL A 259 13.43 50.19 56.05
C VAL A 259 13.86 51.65 55.89
#